data_AF-A0A848MUP2-F1
#
_entry.id   AF-A0A848MUP2-F1
#
_cell.length_a   1.000
_cell.length_b   1.000
_cell.length_c   1.000
_cell.angle_alpha   90.00
_cell.angle_beta   90.00
_cell.angle_gamma   90.00
#
_symmetry.space_group_name_H-M   'P 1'
#
loop_
_entity.id
_entity.type
_entity.pdbx_description
1 polymer ?
#
loop_
_entity_poly.entity_id
_entity_poly.type
_entity_poly.pdbx_seq_one_letter_code
_entity_poly.pdbx_strand_id
1 'polypeptide(L)'
;MNLKELVSNRISSEWKKLFNHNVRETKQEVDSIHTQQLATNQRISNLVLSVGGNSPTEVVDARVDHEGTAHPTLNDRLLSGEQGVARRMRELKLQLANQGASVEQINEVIQQLFSPSAATLNIYVSATRGDDRTGIGSEERPFQTIQMAVNTIPLLNLSSITIWVEEGVYLEDVRVANIQGSSLVIRTIQSQETLAPATHDLPVKVRSIGFFFCSGYFQILGIQIVDTANAPIFQGRRYGIVNEQGGYMAIASCKFGESTQQAAYNALYCGGASKMNVYGRTTFVNQALAIHSRLMAEVNVGDISGSGNTVGFRCDSATLRGTTPSGFASTATQTAGVGLIVTKGTVL
;
A
#
# COMPACT_ATOMS: atom_id res chain seq x y z
N MET A 1 56.19 33.46 64.93
CA MET A 1 56.92 34.37 65.85
C MET A 1 57.19 33.62 67.16
N ASN A 2 58.40 33.66 67.72
CA ASN A 2 58.76 32.91 68.94
C ASN A 2 58.67 33.80 70.19
N LEU A 3 57.45 34.05 70.65
CA LEU A 3 57.21 34.65 71.96
C LEU A 3 57.62 33.68 73.07
N LYS A 4 58.37 34.16 74.06
CA LYS A 4 58.87 33.35 75.19
C LYS A 4 58.37 33.91 76.51
N GLU A 5 57.89 33.02 77.37
CA GLU A 5 57.59 33.35 78.75
C GLU A 5 58.87 33.60 79.56
N LEU A 6 58.79 34.48 80.56
CA LEU A 6 59.90 34.74 81.48
C LEU A 6 59.94 33.65 82.56
N VAL A 7 60.99 32.83 82.51
CA VAL A 7 61.13 31.68 83.42
C VAL A 7 62.04 32.02 84.62
N SER A 8 63.21 32.62 84.41
CA SER A 8 64.18 32.97 85.49
C SER A 8 64.57 34.46 85.48
N ASN A 9 64.22 35.20 86.53
CA ASN A 9 64.65 36.58 86.79
C ASN A 9 64.37 37.00 88.25
N ARG A 10 64.91 38.15 88.69
CA ARG A 10 64.76 38.75 90.03
C ARG A 10 63.49 39.61 90.21
N ILE A 11 62.52 39.51 89.29
CA ILE A 11 61.29 40.32 89.30
C ILE A 11 60.24 39.64 90.20
N SER A 12 59.33 40.42 90.80
CA SER A 12 58.27 39.88 91.65
C SER A 12 57.41 38.86 90.91
N SER A 13 56.93 37.85 91.65
CA SER A 13 56.15 36.73 91.12
C SER A 13 54.85 37.20 90.45
N GLU A 14 54.21 38.25 90.96
CA GLU A 14 52.98 38.83 90.40
C GLU A 14 53.20 39.45 89.02
N TRP A 15 54.28 40.21 88.83
CA TRP A 15 54.61 40.79 87.53
C TRP A 15 54.91 39.72 86.48
N LYS A 16 55.59 38.64 86.89
CA LYS A 16 55.90 37.50 86.02
C LYS A 16 54.63 36.80 85.54
N LYS A 17 53.65 36.59 86.43
CA LYS A 17 52.36 35.98 86.06
C LYS A 17 51.62 36.84 85.05
N LEU A 18 51.53 38.15 85.28
CA LEU A 18 50.84 39.09 84.40
C LEU A 18 51.50 39.13 83.01
N PHE A 19 52.83 39.26 82.96
CA PHE A 19 53.56 39.25 81.69
C PHE A 19 53.36 37.94 80.91
N ASN A 20 53.52 36.79 81.57
CA ASN A 20 53.37 35.49 80.90
C ASN A 20 51.92 35.23 80.49
N HIS A 21 50.93 35.77 81.21
CA HIS A 21 49.53 35.73 80.79
C HIS A 21 49.33 36.51 79.47
N ASN A 22 49.79 37.76 79.41
CA ASN A 22 49.69 38.57 78.19
C ASN A 22 50.43 37.92 77.01
N VAL A 23 51.58 37.30 77.25
CA VAL A 23 52.34 36.56 76.22
C VAL A 23 51.52 35.38 75.67
N ARG A 24 50.79 34.66 76.52
CA ARG A 24 49.93 33.54 76.09
C ARG A 24 48.74 34.02 75.29
N GLU A 25 48.05 35.06 75.74
CA GLU A 25 46.92 35.64 75.00
C GLU A 25 47.38 36.16 73.62
N THR A 26 48.49 36.90 73.58
CA THR A 26 49.08 37.39 72.32
C THR A 26 49.40 36.24 71.36
N LYS A 27 49.94 35.13 71.88
CA LYS A 27 50.25 33.96 71.06
C LYS A 27 48.99 33.34 70.46
N GLN A 28 47.92 33.20 71.25
CA GLN A 28 46.65 32.65 70.77
C GLN A 28 46.01 33.53 69.68
N GLU A 29 46.05 34.86 69.83
CA GLU A 29 45.54 35.77 68.79
C GLU A 29 46.34 35.68 67.48
N VAL A 30 47.67 35.61 67.55
CA VAL A 30 48.53 35.48 66.37
C VAL A 30 48.24 34.17 65.60
N ASP A 31 48.04 33.06 66.31
CA ASP A 31 47.72 31.77 65.68
C ASP A 31 46.32 31.78 65.02
N SER A 32 45.34 32.44 65.66
CA SER A 32 44.00 32.65 65.10
C SER A 32 44.03 33.48 63.81
N ILE A 33 44.76 34.60 63.82
CA ILE A 33 44.94 35.47 62.66
C ILE A 33 45.61 34.69 61.52
N HIS A 34 46.64 33.90 61.81
CA HIS A 34 47.32 33.13 60.78
C HIS A 34 46.40 32.08 60.12
N THR A 35 45.56 31.43 60.92
CA THR A 35 44.57 30.46 60.44
C THR A 35 43.51 31.12 59.55
N GLN A 36 43.00 32.28 59.97
CA GLN A 36 42.03 33.06 59.18
C GLN A 36 42.64 33.58 57.88
N GLN A 37 43.91 33.97 57.89
CA GLN A 37 44.63 34.40 56.70
C GLN A 37 44.79 33.26 55.69
N LEU A 38 45.10 32.04 56.14
CA LEU A 38 45.17 30.85 55.28
C LEU A 38 43.82 30.53 54.63
N ALA A 39 42.73 30.53 55.42
CA ALA A 39 41.38 30.29 54.92
C ALA A 39 40.93 31.39 53.93
N THR A 40 41.28 32.65 54.21
CA THR A 40 41.00 33.78 53.32
C THR A 40 41.79 33.64 52.01
N ASN A 41 43.07 33.26 52.07
CA ASN A 41 43.90 33.05 50.89
C ASN A 41 43.40 31.87 50.02
N GLN A 42 42.88 30.78 50.62
CA GLN A 42 42.23 29.70 49.87
C GLN A 42 40.94 30.18 49.17
N ARG A 43 40.11 30.98 49.85
CA ARG A 43 38.90 31.55 49.24
C ARG A 43 39.25 32.51 48.10
N ILE A 44 40.27 33.35 48.28
CA ILE A 44 40.77 34.25 47.23
C ILE A 44 41.34 33.44 46.06
N SER A 45 42.08 32.36 46.30
CA SER A 45 42.60 31.49 45.23
C SER A 45 41.51 30.86 44.37
N ASN A 46 40.29 30.68 44.91
CA ASN A 46 39.12 30.21 44.18
C ASN A 46 38.31 31.35 43.51
N LEU A 47 38.62 32.62 43.82
CA LEU A 47 37.98 33.83 43.28
C LEU A 47 38.82 34.52 42.19
N VAL A 48 40.12 34.19 42.04
CA VAL A 48 41.02 34.88 41.09
C VAL A 48 41.03 34.23 39.70
N LEU A 49 40.06 34.66 38.90
CA LEU A 49 40.16 35.16 37.53
C LEU A 49 41.53 35.03 36.85
N SER A 50 41.68 34.01 36.00
CA SER A 50 42.69 34.04 34.93
C SER A 50 42.21 35.02 33.86
N VAL A 51 43.01 36.06 33.60
CA VAL A 51 42.73 37.10 32.61
C VAL A 51 42.72 36.47 31.22
N GLY A 52 41.58 36.55 30.53
CA GLY A 52 41.44 36.10 29.14
C GLY A 52 40.76 37.18 28.30
N GLY A 53 41.54 38.12 27.77
CA GLY A 53 41.08 39.12 26.79
C GLY A 53 40.10 40.18 27.31
N ASN A 54 39.42 40.87 26.39
CA ASN A 54 38.56 42.04 26.65
C ASN A 54 37.15 41.71 27.19
N SER A 55 36.95 40.56 27.85
CA SER A 55 35.64 40.12 28.34
C SER A 55 35.58 40.09 29.88
N PRO A 56 34.44 40.40 30.52
CA PRO A 56 34.31 40.35 31.97
C PRO A 56 34.61 38.95 32.51
N THR A 57 35.14 38.98 33.72
CA THR A 57 35.66 37.91 34.55
C THR A 57 34.69 36.73 34.74
N GLU A 58 35.07 35.51 34.35
CA GLU A 58 34.23 34.30 34.42
C GLU A 58 34.93 33.10 35.08
N VAL A 59 34.14 32.12 35.55
CA VAL A 59 34.63 30.88 36.17
C VAL A 59 35.08 29.89 35.08
N VAL A 60 36.35 29.50 35.08
CA VAL A 60 36.95 28.65 34.03
C VAL A 60 36.27 27.28 33.91
N ASP A 61 35.85 26.69 35.02
CA ASP A 61 35.12 25.41 35.03
C ASP A 61 33.75 25.52 34.34
N ALA A 62 33.16 26.72 34.35
CA ALA A 62 31.93 26.99 33.61
C ALA A 62 32.13 27.05 32.08
N ARG A 63 33.33 26.82 31.57
CA ARG A 63 33.58 26.70 30.12
C ARG A 63 33.53 25.27 29.62
N VAL A 64 33.46 24.28 30.51
CA VAL A 64 33.39 22.87 30.12
C VAL A 64 31.93 22.48 29.90
N ASP A 65 31.59 21.86 28.77
CA ASP A 65 30.24 21.36 28.50
C ASP A 65 29.99 19.96 29.09
N HIS A 66 28.76 19.46 28.89
CA HIS A 66 28.34 18.17 29.43
C HIS A 66 29.06 16.97 28.78
N GLU A 67 29.84 17.18 27.71
CA GLU A 67 30.65 16.16 27.04
C GLU A 67 32.13 16.26 27.46
N GLY A 68 32.47 17.21 28.35
CA GLY A 68 33.83 17.42 28.82
C GLY A 68 34.67 18.32 27.90
N THR A 69 34.07 18.98 26.90
CA THR A 69 34.80 19.88 25.99
C THR A 69 34.94 21.27 26.60
N ALA A 70 36.17 21.79 26.65
CA ALA A 70 36.45 23.13 27.14
C ALA A 70 36.30 24.19 26.03
N HIS A 71 35.51 25.23 26.31
CA HIS A 71 35.24 26.34 25.38
C HIS A 71 36.11 27.58 25.72
N PRO A 72 36.33 28.51 24.78
CA PRO A 72 37.15 29.71 25.04
C PRO A 72 36.54 30.65 26.08
N THR A 73 35.21 30.79 26.07
CA THR A 73 34.42 31.52 27.07
C THR A 73 33.16 30.75 27.48
N LEU A 74 32.53 31.11 28.60
CA LEU A 74 31.21 30.59 28.99
C LEU A 74 30.16 30.94 27.93
N ASN A 75 30.25 32.14 27.35
CA ASN A 75 29.35 32.56 26.29
C ASN A 75 29.46 31.64 25.08
N ASP A 76 30.66 31.26 24.65
CA ASP A 76 30.87 30.33 23.54
C ASP A 76 30.28 28.95 23.83
N ARG A 77 30.41 28.45 25.07
CA ARG A 77 29.77 27.20 25.51
C ARG A 77 28.25 27.30 25.40
N LEU A 78 27.64 28.37 25.91
CA LEU A 78 26.20 28.59 25.86
C LEU A 78 25.70 28.67 24.42
N LEU A 79 26.42 29.43 23.57
CA LEU A 79 26.09 29.59 22.15
C LEU A 79 26.19 28.25 21.40
N SER A 80 27.23 27.46 21.68
CA SER A 80 27.40 26.10 21.13
C SER A 80 26.24 25.18 21.55
N GLY A 81 25.86 25.22 22.83
CA GLY A 81 24.72 24.48 23.36
C GLY A 81 23.39 24.87 22.70
N GLU A 82 23.10 26.16 22.59
CA GLU A 82 21.88 26.67 21.93
C GLU A 82 21.82 26.30 20.45
N GLN A 83 22.94 26.42 19.73
CA GLN A 83 23.03 25.99 18.33
C GLN A 83 22.85 24.47 18.18
N GLY A 84 23.40 23.69 19.10
CA GLY A 84 23.23 22.24 19.16
C GLY A 84 21.78 21.83 19.38
N VAL A 85 21.10 22.45 20.35
CA VAL A 85 19.67 22.25 20.62
C VAL A 85 18.82 22.64 19.40
N ALA A 86 19.10 23.80 18.77
CA ALA A 86 18.39 24.23 17.58
C ALA A 86 18.57 23.27 16.39
N ARG A 87 19.75 22.66 16.25
CA ARG A 87 20.00 21.62 15.22
C ARG A 87 19.20 20.34 15.51
N ARG A 88 19.28 19.81 16.73
CA ARG A 88 18.51 18.62 17.14
C ARG A 88 17.00 18.83 17.01
N MET A 89 16.49 20.03 17.32
CA MET A 89 15.07 20.35 17.10
C MET A 89 14.67 20.39 15.62
N ARG A 90 15.56 20.82 14.72
CA ARG A 90 15.30 20.76 13.27
C ARG A 90 15.29 19.32 12.76
N GLU A 91 16.25 18.51 13.18
CA GLU A 91 16.31 17.08 12.85
C GLU A 91 15.08 16.34 13.36
N LEU A 92 14.67 16.60 14.61
CA LEU A 92 13.47 16.02 15.20
C LEU A 92 12.21 16.44 14.44
N LYS A 93 12.09 17.71 14.02
CA LYS A 93 10.97 18.17 13.18
C LYS A 93 10.92 17.45 11.82
N LEU A 94 12.07 17.23 11.18
CA LEU A 94 12.14 16.49 9.91
C LEU A 94 11.74 15.03 10.11
N GLN A 95 12.18 14.38 11.19
CA GLN A 95 11.79 13.02 11.53
C GLN A 95 10.29 12.91 11.81
N LEU A 96 9.71 13.84 12.57
CA LEU A 96 8.26 13.92 12.83
C LEU A 96 7.45 14.11 11.55
N ALA A 97 7.91 14.96 10.62
CA ALA A 97 7.26 15.14 9.32
C ALA A 97 7.29 13.85 8.48
N ASN A 98 8.43 13.16 8.44
CA ASN A 98 8.57 11.89 7.72
C ASN A 98 7.72 10.77 8.37
N GLN A 99 7.64 10.74 9.70
CA GLN A 99 6.76 9.81 10.42
C GLN A 99 5.28 10.11 10.15
N GLY A 100 4.89 11.40 10.12
CA GLY A 100 3.53 11.82 9.75
C GLY A 100 3.13 11.32 8.36
N ALA A 101 3.98 11.54 7.36
CA ALA A 101 3.76 11.03 6.01
C ALA A 101 3.66 9.49 5.96
N SER A 102 4.48 8.78 6.75
CA SER A 102 4.42 7.31 6.83
C SER A 102 3.12 6.82 7.47
N VAL A 103 2.61 7.52 8.49
CA VAL A 103 1.33 7.20 9.16
C VAL A 103 0.15 7.48 8.22
N GLU A 104 0.19 8.55 7.44
CA GLU A 104 -0.81 8.85 6.41
C GLU A 104 -0.86 7.73 5.36
N GLN A 105 0.31 7.31 4.85
CA GLN A 105 0.39 6.20 3.89
C GLN A 105 -0.16 4.87 4.46
N ILE A 106 0.13 4.56 5.72
CA ILE A 106 -0.43 3.37 6.39
C ILE A 106 -1.95 3.49 6.51
N ASN A 107 -2.47 4.66 6.88
CA ASN A 107 -3.91 4.87 6.98
C ASN A 107 -4.61 4.75 5.63
N GLU A 108 -4.01 5.21 4.53
CA GLU A 108 -4.54 5.02 3.17
C GLU A 108 -4.64 3.54 2.80
N VAL A 109 -3.59 2.75 3.06
CA VAL A 109 -3.60 1.30 2.82
C VAL A 109 -4.65 0.60 3.70
N ILE A 110 -4.78 1.00 4.97
CA ILE A 110 -5.81 0.44 5.86
C ILE A 110 -7.22 0.80 5.34
N GLN A 111 -7.46 2.02 4.88
CA GLN A 111 -8.74 2.41 4.29
C GLN A 111 -9.05 1.62 3.01
N GLN A 112 -8.04 1.34 2.19
CA GLN A 112 -8.19 0.51 0.99
C GLN A 112 -8.52 -0.95 1.34
N LEU A 113 -7.94 -1.51 2.41
CA LEU A 113 -8.13 -2.90 2.82
C LEU A 113 -9.36 -3.11 3.71
N PHE A 114 -9.73 -2.12 4.52
CA PHE A 114 -10.72 -2.22 5.62
C PHE A 114 -11.81 -1.15 5.56
N SER A 115 -12.06 -0.53 4.40
CA SER A 115 -13.27 0.26 4.20
C SER A 115 -14.46 -0.58 4.71
N PRO A 116 -15.28 -0.05 5.65
CA PRO A 116 -16.19 -0.85 6.45
C PRO A 116 -17.06 -1.72 5.53
N SER A 117 -17.25 -2.97 5.93
CA SER A 117 -17.78 -4.17 5.25
C SER A 117 -19.12 -4.04 4.50
N ALA A 118 -19.28 -2.97 3.72
CA ALA A 118 -20.45 -2.57 2.94
C ALA A 118 -20.09 -1.56 1.80
N ALA A 119 -18.90 -0.95 1.80
CA ALA A 119 -18.51 -0.02 0.74
C ALA A 119 -18.11 -0.77 -0.54
N THR A 120 -18.96 -0.71 -1.56
CA THR A 120 -18.56 -1.05 -2.93
C THR A 120 -17.54 -0.02 -3.41
N LEU A 121 -16.32 -0.45 -3.74
CA LEU A 121 -15.32 0.41 -4.37
C LEU A 121 -15.66 0.52 -5.86
N ASN A 122 -15.94 1.74 -6.32
CA ASN A 122 -16.20 2.03 -7.73
C ASN A 122 -14.93 2.59 -8.37
N ILE A 123 -14.53 2.00 -9.50
CA ILE A 123 -13.39 2.44 -10.31
C ILE A 123 -13.93 2.75 -11.70
N TYR A 124 -13.58 3.90 -12.27
CA TYR A 124 -14.10 4.35 -13.56
C TYR A 124 -13.02 4.33 -14.64
N VAL A 125 -13.41 3.91 -15.85
CA VAL A 125 -12.55 3.81 -17.04
C VAL A 125 -13.22 4.54 -18.21
N SER A 126 -12.46 5.38 -18.89
CA SER A 126 -12.91 6.13 -20.06
C SER A 126 -11.80 6.27 -21.10
N ALA A 127 -12.02 5.76 -22.31
CA ALA A 127 -11.05 5.87 -23.40
C ALA A 127 -10.74 7.33 -23.79
N THR A 128 -11.69 8.25 -23.60
CA THR A 128 -11.60 9.65 -24.05
C THR A 128 -11.27 10.64 -22.94
N ARG A 129 -11.79 10.41 -21.72
CA ARG A 129 -11.56 11.30 -20.56
C ARG A 129 -10.46 10.80 -19.62
N GLY A 130 -10.12 9.52 -19.72
CA GLY A 130 -9.19 8.87 -18.80
C GLY A 130 -7.73 9.13 -19.14
N ASP A 131 -6.89 9.02 -18.11
CA ASP A 131 -5.43 9.11 -18.21
C ASP A 131 -4.81 8.07 -17.27
N ASP A 132 -4.01 7.15 -17.81
CA ASP A 132 -3.34 6.12 -17.00
C ASP A 132 -2.14 6.64 -16.20
N ARG A 133 -1.67 7.88 -16.45
CA ARG A 133 -0.57 8.50 -15.73
C ARG A 133 -1.05 9.34 -14.55
N THR A 134 -2.20 9.99 -14.71
CA THR A 134 -2.71 10.96 -13.74
C THR A 134 -4.14 10.67 -13.27
N GLY A 135 -4.86 9.75 -13.90
CA GLY A 135 -6.15 9.26 -13.42
C GLY A 135 -5.99 8.55 -12.07
N ILE A 136 -7.05 8.61 -11.27
CA ILE A 136 -7.10 7.95 -9.95
C ILE A 136 -8.28 6.97 -9.85
N GLY A 137 -8.96 6.72 -10.97
CA GLY A 137 -10.11 5.82 -11.04
C GLY A 137 -11.41 6.40 -10.48
N SER A 138 -11.48 7.69 -10.16
CA SER A 138 -12.74 8.37 -9.82
C SER A 138 -13.55 8.72 -11.07
N GLU A 139 -14.82 9.06 -10.91
CA GLU A 139 -15.70 9.43 -12.04
C GLU A 139 -15.21 10.68 -12.80
N GLU A 140 -14.62 11.64 -12.08
CA GLU A 140 -14.05 12.87 -12.61
C GLU A 140 -12.66 12.67 -13.22
N ARG A 141 -11.89 11.71 -12.68
CA ARG A 141 -10.51 11.39 -13.11
C ARG A 141 -10.36 9.89 -13.37
N PRO A 142 -11.05 9.34 -14.39
CA PRO A 142 -11.04 7.91 -14.68
C PRO A 142 -9.68 7.46 -15.21
N PHE A 143 -9.44 6.15 -15.18
CA PHE A 143 -8.33 5.56 -15.93
C PHE A 143 -8.64 5.51 -17.42
N GLN A 144 -7.61 5.50 -18.26
CA GLN A 144 -7.78 5.37 -19.71
C GLN A 144 -8.01 3.91 -20.12
N THR A 145 -7.38 2.96 -19.43
CA THR A 145 -7.47 1.53 -19.76
C THR A 145 -8.12 0.70 -18.64
N ILE A 146 -8.76 -0.41 -19.01
CA ILE A 146 -9.31 -1.36 -18.05
C ILE A 146 -8.16 -2.06 -17.31
N GLN A 147 -7.04 -2.35 -17.98
CA GLN A 147 -5.87 -2.94 -17.33
C GLN A 147 -5.32 -2.05 -16.21
N MET A 148 -5.30 -0.72 -16.38
CA MET A 148 -4.86 0.18 -15.31
C MET A 148 -5.81 0.09 -14.09
N ALA A 149 -7.13 0.09 -14.31
CA ALA A 149 -8.11 -0.12 -13.25
C ALA A 149 -7.95 -1.47 -12.54
N VAL A 150 -7.62 -2.54 -13.27
CA VAL A 150 -7.31 -3.85 -12.69
C VAL A 150 -6.04 -3.81 -11.84
N ASN A 151 -5.00 -3.10 -12.29
CA ASN A 151 -3.72 -3.01 -11.59
C ASN A 151 -3.82 -2.30 -10.23
N THR A 152 -4.84 -1.47 -10.01
CA THR A 152 -5.06 -0.82 -8.70
C THR A 152 -5.74 -1.71 -7.68
N ILE A 153 -6.24 -2.90 -8.09
CA ILE A 153 -6.94 -3.80 -7.18
C ILE A 153 -5.93 -4.53 -6.28
N PRO A 154 -6.09 -4.49 -4.95
CA PRO A 154 -5.27 -5.28 -4.04
C PRO A 154 -5.40 -6.79 -4.31
N LEU A 155 -4.28 -7.52 -4.24
CA LEU A 155 -4.28 -8.97 -4.40
C LEU A 155 -5.13 -9.68 -3.34
N LEU A 156 -5.20 -9.13 -2.13
CA LEU A 156 -6.14 -9.53 -1.08
C LEU A 156 -7.18 -8.43 -0.93
N ASN A 157 -8.40 -8.70 -1.40
CA ASN A 157 -9.47 -7.72 -1.42
C ASN A 157 -10.71 -8.20 -0.67
N LEU A 158 -11.07 -7.55 0.43
CA LEU A 158 -12.24 -7.90 1.22
C LEU A 158 -13.52 -7.16 0.78
N SER A 159 -13.38 -6.12 -0.04
CA SER A 159 -14.47 -5.26 -0.51
C SER A 159 -15.07 -5.77 -1.83
N SER A 160 -16.28 -5.33 -2.14
CA SER A 160 -16.85 -5.52 -3.49
C SER A 160 -16.33 -4.42 -4.41
N ILE A 161 -15.77 -4.77 -5.57
CA ILE A 161 -15.23 -3.81 -6.53
C ILE A 161 -16.08 -3.81 -7.79
N THR A 162 -16.43 -2.63 -8.29
CA THR A 162 -17.04 -2.45 -9.62
C THR A 162 -16.17 -1.54 -10.47
N ILE A 163 -15.69 -2.06 -11.59
CA ILE A 163 -15.08 -1.28 -12.68
C ILE A 163 -16.19 -0.88 -13.65
N TRP A 164 -16.48 0.41 -13.71
CA TRP A 164 -17.42 1.05 -14.62
C TRP A 164 -16.69 1.53 -15.87
N VAL A 165 -17.04 0.98 -17.02
CA VAL A 165 -16.39 1.26 -18.30
C VAL A 165 -17.31 2.10 -19.19
N GLU A 166 -16.86 3.29 -19.55
CA GLU A 166 -17.55 4.14 -20.52
C GLU A 166 -17.47 3.56 -21.94
N GLU A 167 -18.39 3.99 -22.80
CA GLU A 167 -18.39 3.65 -24.22
C GLU A 167 -17.02 3.91 -24.86
N GLY A 168 -16.52 2.90 -25.59
CA GLY A 168 -15.19 2.97 -26.16
C GLY A 168 -14.71 1.64 -26.73
N VAL A 169 -13.62 1.73 -27.48
CA VAL A 169 -12.91 0.58 -28.03
C VAL A 169 -11.57 0.44 -27.30
N TYR A 170 -11.48 -0.58 -26.47
CA TYR A 170 -10.33 -0.90 -25.63
C TYR A 170 -9.63 -2.13 -26.23
N LEU A 171 -8.72 -1.89 -27.17
CA LEU A 171 -7.96 -2.95 -27.83
C LEU A 171 -6.82 -3.48 -26.93
N GLU A 172 -7.21 -3.96 -25.75
CA GLU A 172 -6.33 -4.44 -24.68
C GLU A 172 -6.62 -5.89 -24.30
N ASP A 173 -5.59 -6.55 -23.76
CA ASP A 173 -5.67 -7.91 -23.24
C ASP A 173 -5.71 -7.85 -21.72
N VAL A 174 -6.92 -7.65 -21.19
CA VAL A 174 -7.11 -7.46 -19.75
C VAL A 174 -6.77 -8.75 -19.03
N ARG A 175 -5.77 -8.70 -18.16
CA ARG A 175 -5.31 -9.82 -17.35
C ARG A 175 -5.52 -9.52 -15.88
N VAL A 176 -6.48 -10.23 -15.30
CA VAL A 176 -6.73 -10.27 -13.85
C VAL A 176 -6.06 -11.52 -13.31
N ALA A 177 -5.11 -11.38 -12.37
CA ALA A 177 -4.39 -12.54 -11.86
C ALA A 177 -4.07 -12.44 -10.38
N ASN A 178 -4.11 -13.60 -9.71
CA ASN A 178 -3.74 -13.77 -8.31
C ASN A 178 -4.59 -12.93 -7.32
N ILE A 179 -5.79 -12.51 -7.73
CA ILE A 179 -6.71 -11.78 -6.86
C ILE A 179 -7.52 -12.76 -6.02
N GLN A 180 -7.46 -12.60 -4.70
CA GLN A 180 -8.22 -13.33 -3.71
C GLN A 180 -9.18 -12.34 -3.05
N GLY A 181 -10.48 -12.45 -3.30
CA GLY A 181 -11.40 -11.49 -2.71
C GLY A 181 -12.89 -11.80 -2.80
N SER A 182 -13.69 -10.85 -2.29
CA SER A 182 -15.15 -10.97 -2.21
C SER A 182 -15.80 -10.92 -3.58
N SER A 183 -15.77 -9.76 -4.25
CA SER A 183 -16.28 -9.64 -5.61
C SER A 183 -15.56 -8.59 -6.47
N LEU A 184 -15.48 -8.86 -7.78
CA LEU A 184 -15.05 -7.90 -8.79
C LEU A 184 -15.95 -7.98 -10.02
N VAL A 185 -16.58 -6.86 -10.37
CA VAL A 185 -17.46 -6.70 -11.52
C VAL A 185 -16.81 -5.76 -12.53
N ILE A 186 -16.64 -6.20 -13.77
CA ILE A 186 -16.23 -5.36 -14.91
C ILE A 186 -17.45 -5.17 -15.80
N ARG A 187 -17.93 -3.94 -15.95
CA ARG A 187 -19.18 -3.68 -16.65
C ARG A 187 -19.21 -2.35 -17.40
N THR A 188 -20.03 -2.30 -18.43
CA THR A 188 -20.46 -1.02 -19.01
C THR A 188 -21.22 -0.17 -17.99
N ILE A 189 -21.09 1.16 -18.12
CA ILE A 189 -21.93 2.15 -17.41
C ILE A 189 -23.42 2.04 -17.77
N GLN A 190 -23.75 1.47 -18.94
CA GLN A 190 -25.13 1.32 -19.37
C GLN A 190 -25.90 0.30 -18.51
N SER A 191 -27.21 0.48 -18.40
CA SER A 191 -28.09 -0.48 -17.74
C SER A 191 -28.16 -1.77 -18.54
N GLN A 192 -28.19 -2.93 -17.87
CA GLN A 192 -28.31 -4.22 -18.55
C GLN A 192 -29.60 -4.33 -19.37
N GLU A 193 -30.68 -3.66 -18.93
CA GLU A 193 -31.99 -3.70 -19.59
C GLU A 193 -31.97 -3.08 -20.99
N THR A 194 -31.10 -2.08 -21.21
CA THR A 194 -30.97 -1.39 -22.49
C THR A 194 -30.07 -2.14 -23.48
N LEU A 195 -29.35 -3.17 -23.02
CA LEU A 195 -28.43 -3.93 -23.87
C LEU A 195 -29.19 -4.95 -24.72
N ALA A 196 -28.91 -4.94 -26.03
CA ALA A 196 -29.47 -5.86 -27.01
C ALA A 196 -28.36 -6.52 -27.86
N PRO A 197 -27.49 -7.37 -27.26
CA PRO A 197 -26.33 -7.96 -27.93
C PRO A 197 -26.67 -8.80 -29.17
N ALA A 198 -27.91 -9.29 -29.28
CA ALA A 198 -28.38 -10.05 -30.44
C ALA A 198 -28.60 -9.20 -31.70
N THR A 199 -28.86 -7.89 -31.54
CA THR A 199 -29.27 -7.02 -32.65
C THR A 199 -28.39 -5.78 -32.83
N HIS A 200 -27.63 -5.39 -31.81
CA HIS A 200 -26.77 -4.21 -31.83
C HIS A 200 -25.36 -4.55 -31.36
N ASP A 201 -24.39 -3.73 -31.75
CA ASP A 201 -23.08 -3.73 -31.09
C ASP A 201 -23.18 -3.11 -29.71
N LEU A 202 -22.38 -3.61 -28.78
CA LEU A 202 -22.31 -3.08 -27.41
C LEU A 202 -21.42 -1.84 -27.38
N PRO A 203 -21.69 -0.90 -26.45
CA PRO A 203 -20.93 0.34 -26.31
C PRO A 203 -19.45 0.10 -25.96
N VAL A 204 -19.18 -0.93 -25.15
CA VAL A 204 -17.83 -1.26 -24.70
C VAL A 204 -17.31 -2.45 -25.51
N LYS A 205 -16.22 -2.23 -26.22
CA LYS A 205 -15.55 -3.25 -27.04
C LYS A 205 -14.16 -3.54 -26.47
N VAL A 206 -13.84 -4.80 -26.21
CA VAL A 206 -12.57 -5.23 -25.60
C VAL A 206 -11.95 -6.36 -26.42
N ARG A 207 -10.61 -6.45 -26.53
CA ARG A 207 -9.98 -7.57 -27.26
C ARG A 207 -10.12 -8.89 -26.51
N SER A 208 -9.66 -8.93 -25.27
CA SER A 208 -9.75 -10.14 -24.46
C SER A 208 -9.74 -9.82 -22.97
N ILE A 209 -10.32 -10.73 -22.17
CA ILE A 209 -10.33 -10.65 -20.71
C ILE A 209 -10.00 -12.02 -20.12
N GLY A 210 -8.92 -12.13 -19.35
CA GLY A 210 -8.49 -13.37 -18.73
C GLY A 210 -8.38 -13.25 -17.21
N PHE A 211 -9.01 -14.17 -16.50
CA PHE A 211 -8.85 -14.37 -15.06
C PHE A 211 -8.00 -15.62 -14.81
N PHE A 212 -6.91 -15.46 -14.07
CA PHE A 212 -5.95 -16.53 -13.81
C PHE A 212 -5.60 -16.61 -12.32
N PHE A 213 -5.79 -17.77 -11.70
CA PHE A 213 -5.42 -17.98 -10.30
C PHE A 213 -6.15 -17.04 -9.32
N CYS A 214 -7.41 -16.70 -9.63
CA CYS A 214 -8.22 -15.79 -8.83
C CYS A 214 -9.23 -16.56 -7.97
N SER A 215 -9.59 -16.09 -6.77
CA SER A 215 -10.66 -16.66 -5.94
C SER A 215 -11.65 -15.59 -5.54
N GLY A 216 -12.95 -15.92 -5.59
CA GLY A 216 -14.02 -14.96 -5.33
C GLY A 216 -15.18 -15.07 -6.32
N TYR A 217 -16.06 -14.07 -6.29
CA TYR A 217 -17.10 -13.85 -7.29
C TYR A 217 -16.65 -12.80 -8.33
N PHE A 218 -16.60 -13.18 -9.60
CA PHE A 218 -16.24 -12.30 -10.70
C PHE A 218 -17.40 -12.15 -11.65
N GLN A 219 -17.57 -10.97 -12.24
CA GLN A 219 -18.60 -10.76 -13.27
C GLN A 219 -18.09 -9.88 -14.40
N ILE A 220 -18.45 -10.26 -15.62
CA ILE A 220 -18.29 -9.43 -16.83
C ILE A 220 -19.68 -9.17 -17.40
N LEU A 221 -20.03 -7.90 -17.58
CA LEU A 221 -21.37 -7.48 -18.01
C LEU A 221 -21.33 -6.46 -19.15
N GLY A 222 -22.05 -6.76 -20.24
CA GLY A 222 -22.31 -5.79 -21.30
C GLY A 222 -21.10 -5.39 -22.13
N ILE A 223 -20.16 -6.31 -22.31
CA ILE A 223 -18.93 -6.12 -23.10
C ILE A 223 -19.02 -6.93 -24.40
N GLN A 224 -18.60 -6.32 -25.50
CA GLN A 224 -18.42 -7.00 -26.78
C GLN A 224 -16.95 -7.33 -27.01
N ILE A 225 -16.67 -8.58 -27.36
CA ILE A 225 -15.33 -9.02 -27.73
C ILE A 225 -15.08 -8.74 -29.22
N VAL A 226 -13.94 -8.12 -29.52
CA VAL A 226 -13.50 -7.70 -30.86
C VAL A 226 -12.02 -8.00 -31.08
N ASP A 227 -11.51 -7.74 -32.28
CA ASP A 227 -10.08 -7.87 -32.62
C ASP A 227 -9.54 -9.28 -32.33
N THR A 228 -10.36 -10.28 -32.65
CA THR A 228 -10.16 -11.69 -32.26
C THR A 228 -8.95 -12.33 -32.94
N ALA A 229 -8.54 -11.79 -34.09
CA ALA A 229 -7.33 -12.19 -34.81
C ALA A 229 -6.04 -11.89 -34.03
N ASN A 230 -6.05 -10.84 -33.20
CA ASN A 230 -4.93 -10.42 -32.38
C ASN A 230 -5.03 -10.90 -30.91
N ALA A 231 -6.11 -11.62 -30.56
CA ALA A 231 -6.31 -12.08 -29.20
C ALA A 231 -5.18 -13.02 -28.73
N PRO A 232 -4.83 -12.99 -27.43
CA PRO A 232 -3.80 -13.82 -26.83
C PRO A 232 -4.14 -15.30 -26.93
N ILE A 233 -3.08 -16.13 -26.93
CA ILE A 233 -3.20 -17.58 -27.04
C ILE A 233 -3.10 -18.20 -25.64
N PHE A 234 -4.08 -19.03 -25.29
CA PHE A 234 -4.07 -19.87 -24.09
C PHE A 234 -4.32 -21.33 -24.48
N GLN A 235 -3.43 -22.23 -24.06
CA GLN A 235 -3.46 -23.66 -24.39
C GLN A 235 -3.65 -23.93 -25.90
N GLY A 236 -2.93 -23.18 -26.74
CA GLY A 236 -2.92 -23.35 -28.20
C GLY A 236 -4.15 -22.78 -28.93
N ARG A 237 -5.05 -22.07 -28.24
CA ARG A 237 -6.21 -21.41 -28.85
C ARG A 237 -6.27 -19.95 -28.42
N ARG A 238 -6.66 -19.07 -29.31
CA ARG A 238 -7.02 -17.69 -28.96
C ARG A 238 -8.29 -17.67 -28.12
N TYR A 239 -8.52 -16.60 -27.36
CA TYR A 239 -9.70 -16.50 -26.51
C TYR A 239 -10.32 -15.11 -26.45
N GLY A 240 -11.63 -15.08 -26.19
CA GLY A 240 -12.35 -13.85 -25.84
C GLY A 240 -12.33 -13.64 -24.33
N ILE A 241 -12.94 -14.56 -23.58
CA ILE A 241 -12.91 -14.55 -22.12
C ILE A 241 -12.43 -15.90 -21.56
N VAL A 242 -11.49 -15.86 -20.63
CA VAL A 242 -10.93 -17.03 -19.94
C VAL A 242 -11.12 -16.91 -18.43
N ASN A 243 -11.54 -18.02 -17.81
CA ASN A 243 -11.42 -18.26 -16.36
C ASN A 243 -10.58 -19.53 -16.15
N GLU A 244 -9.38 -19.42 -15.60
CA GLU A 244 -8.48 -20.55 -15.35
C GLU A 244 -7.98 -20.54 -13.91
N GLN A 245 -8.07 -21.70 -13.24
CA GLN A 245 -7.75 -21.84 -11.80
C GLN A 245 -8.41 -20.73 -10.97
N GLY A 246 -9.68 -20.46 -11.28
CA GLY A 246 -10.44 -19.32 -10.84
C GLY A 246 -11.54 -19.65 -9.84
N GLY A 247 -12.18 -18.60 -9.30
CA GLY A 247 -13.40 -18.69 -8.52
C GLY A 247 -14.64 -18.82 -9.41
N TYR A 248 -15.73 -18.22 -8.94
CA TYR A 248 -16.98 -18.15 -9.70
C TYR A 248 -16.94 -16.97 -10.68
N MET A 249 -17.22 -17.21 -11.96
CA MET A 249 -17.32 -16.15 -12.98
C MET A 249 -18.73 -16.09 -13.60
N ALA A 250 -19.36 -14.93 -13.55
CA ALA A 250 -20.61 -14.63 -14.24
C ALA A 250 -20.35 -13.86 -15.55
N ILE A 251 -20.93 -14.31 -16.66
CA ILE A 251 -20.92 -13.60 -17.94
C ILE A 251 -22.36 -13.23 -18.29
N ALA A 252 -22.65 -11.93 -18.38
CA ALA A 252 -24.00 -11.42 -18.58
C ALA A 252 -24.08 -10.42 -19.74
N SER A 253 -25.06 -10.60 -20.64
CA SER A 253 -25.36 -9.65 -21.72
C SER A 253 -24.15 -9.25 -22.59
N CYS A 254 -23.20 -10.15 -22.77
CA CYS A 254 -22.00 -9.92 -23.58
C CYS A 254 -22.24 -10.34 -25.04
N LYS A 255 -21.34 -9.90 -25.95
CA LYS A 255 -21.43 -10.22 -27.38
C LYS A 255 -20.11 -10.74 -27.93
N PHE A 256 -20.18 -11.86 -28.65
CA PHE A 256 -19.09 -12.44 -29.43
C PHE A 256 -19.54 -12.46 -30.90
N GLY A 257 -19.25 -11.37 -31.62
CA GLY A 257 -19.83 -11.10 -32.94
C GLY A 257 -18.88 -11.21 -34.13
N GLU A 258 -17.58 -11.08 -33.90
CA GLU A 258 -16.56 -11.22 -34.95
C GLU A 258 -16.38 -12.72 -35.30
N SER A 259 -16.34 -13.06 -36.58
CA SER A 259 -16.27 -14.46 -37.00
C SER A 259 -14.92 -15.08 -36.65
N THR A 260 -14.95 -16.22 -35.96
CA THR A 260 -13.76 -16.99 -35.58
C THR A 260 -13.77 -18.41 -36.12
N GLN A 261 -14.74 -18.78 -36.99
CA GLN A 261 -14.93 -20.15 -37.49
C GLN A 261 -13.69 -20.78 -38.14
N GLN A 262 -12.81 -19.96 -38.72
CA GLN A 262 -11.58 -20.40 -39.39
C GLN A 262 -10.34 -20.31 -38.50
N ALA A 263 -10.51 -20.01 -37.21
CA ALA A 263 -9.43 -19.85 -36.24
C ALA A 263 -9.55 -20.86 -35.09
N ALA A 264 -8.40 -21.23 -34.52
CA ALA A 264 -8.37 -21.94 -33.24
C ALA A 264 -8.71 -20.95 -32.11
N TYR A 265 -10.02 -20.80 -31.83
CA TYR A 265 -10.54 -19.80 -30.90
C TYR A 265 -11.52 -20.43 -29.90
N ASN A 266 -11.58 -19.85 -28.68
CA ASN A 266 -12.60 -20.08 -27.67
C ASN A 266 -13.28 -18.74 -27.35
N ALA A 267 -14.58 -18.59 -27.61
CA ALA A 267 -15.28 -17.37 -27.19
C ALA A 267 -15.31 -17.27 -25.66
N LEU A 268 -15.77 -18.32 -24.99
CA LEU A 268 -15.61 -18.54 -23.55
C LEU A 268 -14.81 -19.79 -23.27
N TYR A 269 -13.89 -19.69 -22.32
CA TYR A 269 -13.16 -20.83 -21.77
C TYR A 269 -13.22 -20.81 -20.23
N CYS A 270 -13.56 -21.94 -19.63
CA CYS A 270 -13.50 -22.19 -18.20
C CYS A 270 -12.65 -23.43 -17.97
N GLY A 271 -11.58 -23.32 -17.17
CA GLY A 271 -10.59 -24.38 -16.97
C GLY A 271 -10.07 -24.48 -15.54
N GLY A 272 -9.53 -25.63 -15.18
CA GLY A 272 -9.07 -25.89 -13.82
C GLY A 272 -10.24 -26.02 -12.84
N ALA A 273 -10.01 -25.80 -11.55
CA ALA A 273 -11.06 -25.87 -10.52
C ALA A 273 -12.05 -24.68 -10.53
N SER A 274 -12.28 -24.08 -11.71
CA SER A 274 -13.08 -22.87 -11.93
C SER A 274 -14.56 -23.13 -12.10
N LYS A 275 -15.38 -22.11 -11.84
CA LYS A 275 -16.82 -22.12 -12.12
C LYS A 275 -17.21 -20.97 -13.04
N MET A 276 -18.14 -21.20 -13.96
CA MET A 276 -18.66 -20.16 -14.85
C MET A 276 -20.17 -20.26 -15.02
N ASN A 277 -20.87 -19.12 -15.01
CA ASN A 277 -22.29 -19.01 -15.31
C ASN A 277 -22.51 -18.00 -16.44
N VAL A 278 -23.20 -18.41 -17.50
CA VAL A 278 -23.43 -17.59 -18.70
C VAL A 278 -24.92 -17.32 -18.87
N TYR A 279 -25.32 -16.05 -18.90
CA TYR A 279 -26.75 -15.66 -18.94
C TYR A 279 -26.97 -14.27 -19.54
N GLY A 280 -28.21 -13.77 -19.42
CA GLY A 280 -28.57 -12.39 -19.75
C GLY A 280 -28.57 -12.09 -21.24
N ARG A 281 -29.02 -13.05 -22.08
CA ARG A 281 -29.01 -12.96 -23.54
C ARG A 281 -27.61 -12.81 -24.13
N THR A 282 -26.58 -13.37 -23.48
CA THR A 282 -25.20 -13.35 -24.03
C THR A 282 -25.21 -14.01 -25.42
N THR A 283 -24.68 -13.29 -26.41
CA THR A 283 -24.86 -13.63 -27.83
C THR A 283 -23.56 -14.12 -28.46
N PHE A 284 -23.62 -15.25 -29.18
CA PHE A 284 -22.50 -15.84 -29.93
C PHE A 284 -22.86 -15.99 -31.41
N VAL A 285 -22.14 -15.31 -32.29
CA VAL A 285 -22.36 -15.37 -33.75
C VAL A 285 -21.08 -15.78 -34.45
N ASN A 286 -21.15 -16.78 -35.32
CA ASN A 286 -20.03 -17.24 -36.15
C ASN A 286 -18.75 -17.59 -35.34
N GLN A 287 -18.90 -18.23 -34.17
CA GLN A 287 -17.76 -18.64 -33.36
C GLN A 287 -17.27 -20.05 -33.73
N ALA A 288 -15.95 -20.28 -33.74
CA ALA A 288 -15.41 -21.65 -33.86
C ALA A 288 -15.85 -22.53 -32.68
N LEU A 289 -15.82 -21.99 -31.47
CA LEU A 289 -16.30 -22.64 -30.26
C LEU A 289 -16.87 -21.59 -29.32
N ALA A 290 -18.18 -21.69 -29.02
CA ALA A 290 -18.85 -20.71 -28.18
C ALA A 290 -18.46 -20.87 -26.70
N ILE A 291 -18.59 -22.08 -26.14
CA ILE A 291 -18.29 -22.32 -24.71
C ILE A 291 -17.46 -23.59 -24.55
N HIS A 292 -16.30 -23.46 -23.89
CA HIS A 292 -15.39 -24.55 -23.60
C HIS A 292 -15.21 -24.73 -22.09
N SER A 293 -15.58 -25.89 -21.56
CA SER A 293 -15.29 -26.32 -20.18
C SER A 293 -14.18 -27.36 -20.17
N ARG A 294 -13.15 -27.18 -19.32
CA ARG A 294 -11.96 -28.05 -19.27
C ARG A 294 -11.46 -28.32 -17.85
N LEU A 295 -10.74 -29.43 -17.65
CA LEU A 295 -9.89 -29.68 -16.47
C LEU A 295 -10.61 -29.48 -15.11
N MET A 296 -11.69 -30.22 -14.86
CA MET A 296 -12.55 -30.13 -13.67
C MET A 296 -13.41 -28.86 -13.52
N ALA A 297 -13.44 -27.99 -14.53
CA ALA A 297 -14.29 -26.82 -14.47
C ALA A 297 -15.78 -27.19 -14.45
N GLU A 298 -16.59 -26.31 -13.87
CA GLU A 298 -18.05 -26.40 -13.92
C GLU A 298 -18.64 -25.18 -14.63
N VAL A 299 -19.41 -25.43 -15.69
CA VAL A 299 -20.10 -24.36 -16.43
C VAL A 299 -21.62 -24.55 -16.34
N ASN A 300 -22.33 -23.48 -16.04
CA ASN A 300 -23.78 -23.38 -16.13
C ASN A 300 -24.15 -22.39 -17.25
N VAL A 301 -25.03 -22.80 -18.15
CA VAL A 301 -25.50 -21.97 -19.27
C VAL A 301 -27.00 -21.77 -19.13
N GLY A 302 -27.38 -20.53 -18.88
CA GLY A 302 -28.77 -20.07 -18.83
C GLY A 302 -29.20 -19.48 -20.17
N ASP A 303 -29.52 -18.20 -20.16
CA ASP A 303 -30.07 -17.47 -21.31
C ASP A 303 -28.96 -16.98 -22.28
N ILE A 304 -28.84 -17.66 -23.41
CA ILE A 304 -27.91 -17.36 -24.51
C ILE A 304 -28.62 -17.32 -25.87
N SER A 305 -28.03 -16.63 -26.84
CA SER A 305 -28.56 -16.51 -28.20
C SER A 305 -27.47 -16.47 -29.27
N GLY A 306 -27.87 -16.50 -30.53
CA GLY A 306 -26.98 -16.41 -31.69
C GLY A 306 -27.01 -17.64 -32.59
N SER A 307 -26.17 -17.66 -33.61
CA SER A 307 -26.21 -18.66 -34.69
C SER A 307 -24.89 -18.71 -35.47
N GLY A 308 -24.77 -19.71 -36.35
CA GLY A 308 -23.59 -19.86 -37.23
C GLY A 308 -22.34 -20.34 -36.50
N ASN A 309 -22.43 -20.75 -35.24
CA ASN A 309 -21.27 -21.28 -34.52
C ASN A 309 -20.89 -22.68 -35.04
N THR A 310 -19.61 -23.02 -35.08
CA THR A 310 -19.18 -24.36 -35.49
C THR A 310 -19.47 -25.38 -34.39
N VAL A 311 -18.98 -25.11 -33.17
CA VAL A 311 -19.29 -25.90 -31.97
C VAL A 311 -19.95 -25.00 -30.92
N GLY A 312 -21.10 -25.45 -30.40
CA GLY A 312 -21.81 -24.76 -29.34
C GLY A 312 -21.10 -24.95 -28.00
N PHE A 313 -21.26 -26.14 -27.41
CA PHE A 313 -20.63 -26.49 -26.14
C PHE A 313 -19.57 -27.58 -26.34
N ARG A 314 -18.37 -27.35 -25.82
CA ARG A 314 -17.33 -28.37 -25.71
C ARG A 314 -17.00 -28.63 -24.25
N CYS A 315 -17.02 -29.89 -23.85
CA CYS A 315 -16.68 -30.31 -22.49
C CYS A 315 -15.55 -31.35 -22.54
N ASP A 316 -14.38 -30.99 -22.00
CA ASP A 316 -13.19 -31.85 -21.97
C ASP A 316 -12.74 -32.09 -20.52
N SER A 317 -13.02 -33.29 -20.00
CA SER A 317 -12.66 -33.67 -18.62
C SER A 317 -13.17 -32.67 -17.57
N ALA A 318 -14.42 -32.22 -17.73
CA ALA A 318 -15.09 -31.17 -16.96
C ALA A 318 -16.61 -31.42 -16.91
N THR A 319 -17.39 -30.49 -16.35
CA THR A 319 -18.87 -30.54 -16.38
C THR A 319 -19.46 -29.28 -17.00
N LEU A 320 -20.49 -29.44 -17.84
CA LEU A 320 -21.30 -28.35 -18.39
C LEU A 320 -22.79 -28.66 -18.27
N ARG A 321 -23.56 -27.71 -17.75
CA ARG A 321 -25.02 -27.81 -17.56
C ARG A 321 -25.70 -26.74 -18.43
N GLY A 322 -26.59 -27.15 -19.33
CA GLY A 322 -27.29 -26.21 -20.21
C GLY A 322 -27.81 -26.85 -21.49
N THR A 323 -28.46 -26.07 -22.34
CA THR A 323 -28.94 -26.54 -23.66
C THR A 323 -28.69 -25.45 -24.69
N THR A 324 -28.11 -25.82 -25.83
CA THR A 324 -27.92 -24.87 -26.94
C THR A 324 -29.28 -24.53 -27.56
N PRO A 325 -29.55 -23.26 -27.90
CA PRO A 325 -30.72 -22.89 -28.69
C PRO A 325 -30.78 -23.63 -30.03
N SER A 326 -31.97 -23.75 -30.62
CA SER A 326 -32.12 -24.30 -31.97
C SER A 326 -31.35 -23.45 -32.99
N GLY A 327 -30.62 -24.09 -33.90
CA GLY A 327 -29.80 -23.39 -34.91
C GLY A 327 -28.57 -22.66 -34.35
N PHE A 328 -28.24 -22.85 -33.07
CA PHE A 328 -27.11 -22.16 -32.42
C PHE A 328 -25.76 -22.54 -33.03
N ALA A 329 -25.54 -23.84 -33.31
CA ALA A 329 -24.28 -24.33 -33.85
C ALA A 329 -24.48 -25.54 -34.79
N SER A 330 -23.54 -25.76 -35.72
CA SER A 330 -23.51 -26.98 -36.56
C SER A 330 -23.30 -28.25 -35.73
N THR A 331 -22.45 -28.18 -34.71
CA THR A 331 -22.31 -29.19 -33.67
C THR A 331 -22.78 -28.60 -32.35
N ALA A 332 -23.97 -28.97 -31.89
CA ALA A 332 -24.58 -28.44 -30.67
C ALA A 332 -23.69 -28.69 -29.44
N THR A 333 -23.26 -29.93 -29.26
CA THR A 333 -22.43 -30.37 -28.13
C THR A 333 -21.30 -31.28 -28.59
N GLN A 334 -20.16 -31.21 -27.91
CA GLN A 334 -19.00 -32.05 -28.14
C GLN A 334 -18.35 -32.42 -26.79
N THR A 335 -18.13 -33.70 -26.55
CA THR A 335 -17.39 -34.19 -25.38
C THR A 335 -16.00 -34.68 -25.76
N ALA A 336 -15.06 -34.61 -24.82
CA ALA A 336 -13.72 -35.19 -24.91
C ALA A 336 -13.26 -35.63 -23.51
N GLY A 337 -12.33 -36.59 -23.44
CA GLY A 337 -11.88 -37.16 -22.17
C GLY A 337 -13.07 -37.68 -21.35
N VAL A 338 -13.11 -37.33 -20.06
CA VAL A 338 -14.23 -37.62 -19.15
C VAL A 338 -15.21 -36.44 -19.01
N GLY A 339 -15.37 -35.66 -20.07
CA GLY A 339 -16.26 -34.49 -20.10
C GLY A 339 -17.74 -34.88 -20.02
N LEU A 340 -18.50 -34.17 -19.19
CA LEU A 340 -19.91 -34.42 -18.94
C LEU A 340 -20.78 -33.24 -19.38
N ILE A 341 -21.80 -33.49 -20.21
CA ILE A 341 -22.80 -32.47 -20.55
C ILE A 341 -24.18 -32.91 -20.05
N VAL A 342 -24.77 -32.09 -19.18
CA VAL A 342 -26.07 -32.35 -18.56
C VAL A 342 -27.12 -31.44 -19.19
N THR A 343 -28.13 -32.03 -19.83
CA THR A 343 -29.22 -31.30 -20.48
C THR A 343 -30.57 -31.83 -19.98
N LYS A 344 -31.44 -30.98 -19.43
CA LYS A 344 -32.81 -31.35 -18.98
C LYS A 344 -32.88 -32.62 -18.09
N GLY A 345 -31.88 -32.85 -17.23
CA GLY A 345 -31.81 -34.06 -16.38
C GLY A 345 -31.29 -35.33 -17.08
N THR A 346 -30.89 -35.24 -18.34
CA THR A 346 -30.20 -36.30 -19.10
C THR A 346 -28.71 -36.02 -19.17
N VAL A 347 -27.93 -37.09 -19.23
CA VAL A 347 -26.46 -37.07 -19.25
C VAL A 347 -25.99 -37.65 -20.58
N LEU A 348 -25.16 -36.90 -21.31
CA LEU A 348 -24.56 -37.30 -22.59
C LEU A 348 -23.07 -37.64 -22.46
#